data_AF-A0A9D5A3U4-F1
#
_entry.id   AF-A0A9D5A3U4-F1
#
_cell.length_a   1.000
_cell.length_b   1.000
_cell.length_c   1.000
_cell.angle_alpha   90.00
_cell.angle_beta   90.00
_cell.angle_gamma   90.00
#
_symmetry.space_group_name_H-M   'P 1'
#
loop_
_entity.id
_entity.type
_entity.pdbx_description
1 polymer ?
#
loop_
_entity_poly.entity_id
_entity_poly.type
_entity_poly.pdbx_seq_one_letter_code
_entity_poly.pdbx_strand_id
1 'polypeptide(L)'
;MEEANDNSRIREESVGPPSVRLESFQSFPNYARALLYTPCRLLDRITARSSDEIELVDIKKRSQHEMKKTLTWWDLIWFGMGSVIGSGIFVLTGLEVRNTVGPAVVLSYVVSGLSAMLSVFCYTEFAVEIPVAGGSFAYLRVELGEFVAFIASGNIILEYVIGGAAVSRSWTSYFATLCNQRSDKFVIVAHSLAHDY
;
A
#
# COMPACT_ATOMS: atom_id res chain seq x y z
N MET A 1 -38.11 48.48 22.93
CA MET A 1 -38.91 47.62 22.05
C MET A 1 -38.20 47.55 20.71
N GLU A 2 -37.14 46.75 20.60
CA GLU A 2 -36.60 46.27 19.31
C GLU A 2 -35.57 45.13 19.58
N GLU A 3 -35.89 44.22 20.51
CA GLU A 3 -35.16 42.96 20.73
C GLU A 3 -36.09 41.81 20.36
N ALA A 4 -36.32 41.58 19.06
CA ALA A 4 -37.19 40.47 18.62
C ALA A 4 -37.01 40.05 17.15
N ASN A 5 -35.95 40.44 16.44
CA ASN A 5 -35.88 40.14 15.01
C ASN A 5 -34.46 39.94 14.46
N ASP A 6 -33.66 39.12 15.14
CA ASP A 6 -32.43 38.56 14.58
C ASP A 6 -32.30 37.07 14.96
N ASN A 7 -33.39 36.33 14.85
CA ASN A 7 -33.41 34.87 15.04
C ASN A 7 -34.15 34.14 13.90
N SER A 8 -34.35 34.84 12.77
CA SER A 8 -35.11 34.37 11.61
C SER A 8 -34.26 34.18 10.35
N ARG A 9 -32.94 34.45 10.40
CA ARG A 9 -31.99 34.22 9.29
C ARG A 9 -31.04 33.03 9.50
N ILE A 10 -31.35 32.14 10.43
CA ILE A 10 -30.74 30.81 10.51
C ILE A 10 -31.81 29.80 10.12
N ARG A 11 -32.06 29.63 8.81
CA ARG A 11 -32.77 28.48 8.19
C ARG A 11 -32.95 28.64 6.67
N GLU A 12 -31.93 29.12 5.95
CA GLU A 12 -31.88 28.89 4.50
C GLU A 12 -30.90 27.74 4.21
N GLU A 13 -31.51 26.61 3.85
CA GLU A 13 -31.03 25.58 2.93
C GLU A 13 -29.59 25.07 3.11
N SER A 14 -29.40 24.31 4.20
CA SER A 14 -28.57 23.11 4.14
C SER A 14 -29.21 22.12 3.16
N VAL A 15 -28.99 22.29 1.86
CA VAL A 15 -29.10 21.22 0.87
C VAL A 15 -28.01 20.21 1.21
N GLY A 16 -28.31 19.35 2.19
CA GLY A 16 -27.53 18.17 2.44
C GLY A 16 -27.51 17.34 1.15
N PRO A 17 -26.41 16.62 0.85
CA PRO A 17 -26.40 15.69 -0.27
C PRO A 17 -27.64 14.79 -0.16
N PRO A 18 -28.29 14.45 -1.29
CA PRO A 18 -29.56 13.73 -1.29
C PRO A 18 -29.44 12.58 -0.31
N SER A 19 -30.37 12.53 0.66
CA SER A 19 -30.42 11.47 1.64
C SER A 19 -30.48 10.16 0.89
N VAL A 20 -29.33 9.49 0.77
CA VAL A 20 -29.20 8.17 0.17
C VAL A 20 -29.89 7.26 1.18
N ARG A 21 -31.22 7.18 1.07
CA ARG A 21 -32.02 6.24 1.83
C ARG A 21 -31.51 4.87 1.40
N LEU A 22 -30.82 4.20 2.31
CA LEU A 22 -30.23 2.88 2.12
C LEU A 22 -31.36 1.82 2.08
N GLU A 23 -32.24 1.92 1.08
CA GLU A 23 -33.27 0.91 0.74
C GLU A 23 -32.62 -0.41 0.29
N SER A 24 -31.29 -0.43 0.05
CA SER A 24 -30.55 -1.64 -0.36
C SER A 24 -30.49 -2.71 0.73
N PHE A 25 -30.71 -2.33 1.99
CA PHE A 25 -30.64 -3.26 3.13
C PHE A 25 -32.01 -3.81 3.57
N GLN A 26 -33.13 -3.37 2.98
CA GLN A 26 -34.46 -3.84 3.41
C GLN A 26 -34.95 -5.09 2.67
N SER A 27 -34.34 -5.51 1.55
CA SER A 27 -34.75 -6.75 0.88
C SER A 27 -33.63 -7.42 0.08
N PHE A 28 -33.51 -8.74 0.28
CA PHE A 28 -32.62 -9.63 -0.48
C PHE A 28 -32.73 -9.47 -2.01
N PRO A 29 -33.94 -9.27 -2.62
CA PRO A 29 -34.06 -8.99 -4.05
C PRO A 29 -33.52 -7.61 -4.48
N ASN A 30 -33.59 -6.57 -3.63
CA ASN A 30 -32.98 -5.28 -3.95
C ASN A 30 -31.45 -5.32 -3.82
N TYR A 31 -30.93 -6.12 -2.87
CA TYR A 31 -29.49 -6.38 -2.74
C TYR A 31 -28.95 -7.19 -3.92
N ALA A 32 -29.68 -8.24 -4.35
CA ALA A 32 -29.34 -9.02 -5.53
C ALA A 32 -29.39 -8.17 -6.81
N ARG A 33 -30.37 -7.28 -6.95
CA ARG A 33 -30.40 -6.31 -8.06
C ARG A 33 -29.26 -5.30 -7.98
N ALA A 34 -28.91 -4.80 -6.80
CA ALA A 34 -27.77 -3.92 -6.61
C ALA A 34 -26.44 -4.61 -6.98
N LEU A 35 -26.26 -5.88 -6.58
CA LEU A 35 -25.13 -6.72 -6.98
C LEU A 35 -25.10 -6.96 -8.50
N LEU A 36 -26.26 -7.19 -9.13
CA LEU A 36 -26.37 -7.38 -10.57
C LEU A 36 -26.05 -6.12 -11.39
N TYR A 37 -26.22 -4.92 -10.84
CA TYR A 37 -25.77 -3.65 -11.46
C TYR A 37 -24.32 -3.26 -11.12
N THR A 38 -23.72 -3.91 -10.13
CA THR A 38 -22.32 -3.69 -9.73
C THR A 38 -21.30 -4.02 -10.84
N PRO A 39 -21.44 -5.07 -11.68
CA PRO A 39 -20.47 -5.33 -12.75
C PRO A 39 -20.50 -4.28 -13.86
N CYS A 40 -21.67 -3.76 -14.24
CA CYS A 40 -21.75 -2.70 -15.26
C CYS A 40 -21.14 -1.38 -14.74
N ARG A 41 -21.33 -1.06 -13.45
CA ARG A 41 -20.70 0.10 -12.81
C ARG A 41 -19.18 -0.06 -12.60
N LEU A 42 -18.73 -1.30 -12.40
CA LEU A 42 -17.30 -1.62 -12.37
C LEU A 42 -16.68 -1.50 -13.75
N LEU A 43 -17.34 -1.98 -14.81
CA LEU A 43 -16.90 -1.81 -16.20
C LEU A 43 -16.82 -0.34 -16.63
N ASP A 44 -17.78 0.48 -16.18
CA ASP A 44 -17.77 1.92 -16.40
C ASP A 44 -16.60 2.60 -15.65
N ARG A 45 -16.28 2.15 -14.44
CA ARG A 45 -15.08 2.57 -13.70
C ARG A 45 -13.76 2.04 -14.26
N ILE A 46 -13.76 0.85 -14.87
CA ILE A 46 -12.59 0.22 -15.50
C ILE A 46 -12.17 0.99 -16.77
N THR A 47 -13.14 1.64 -17.43
CA THR A 47 -12.92 2.38 -18.70
C THR A 47 -12.85 3.91 -18.50
N ALA A 48 -13.34 4.42 -17.36
CA ALA A 48 -13.16 5.82 -16.99
C ALA A 48 -11.67 6.08 -16.69
N ARG A 49 -10.95 6.57 -17.71
CA ARG A 49 -9.61 7.16 -17.57
C ARG A 49 -9.69 8.26 -16.52
N SER A 50 -9.28 7.95 -15.29
CA SER A 50 -9.15 8.92 -14.20
C SER A 50 -8.01 9.86 -14.58
N SER A 51 -8.34 11.03 -15.12
CA SER A 51 -7.36 12.05 -15.56
C SER A 51 -6.59 12.62 -14.36
N ASP A 52 -5.32 12.98 -14.60
CA ASP A 52 -4.32 13.52 -13.67
C ASP A 52 -4.84 14.59 -12.69
N GLU A 53 -5.84 15.35 -13.12
CA GLU A 53 -6.43 16.47 -12.38
C GLU A 53 -7.23 16.03 -11.13
N ILE A 54 -7.87 14.85 -11.15
CA ILE A 54 -8.69 14.37 -10.02
C ILE A 54 -7.81 13.90 -8.86
N GLU A 55 -6.63 13.35 -9.13
CA GLU A 55 -5.78 12.83 -8.05
C GLU A 55 -4.97 13.95 -7.37
N LEU A 56 -4.34 14.82 -8.16
CA LEU A 56 -3.52 15.93 -7.68
C LEU A 56 -4.32 17.01 -6.94
N VAL A 57 -5.52 17.32 -7.42
CA VAL A 57 -6.35 18.41 -6.89
C VAL A 57 -7.38 17.90 -5.89
N ASP A 58 -8.04 16.77 -6.17
CA ASP A 58 -9.20 16.31 -5.39
C ASP A 58 -8.79 15.51 -4.15
N ILE A 59 -7.72 14.67 -4.19
CA ILE A 59 -7.19 14.01 -2.98
C ILE A 59 -6.61 15.03 -2.00
N LYS A 60 -5.86 16.02 -2.51
CA LYS A 60 -5.32 17.09 -1.68
C LYS A 60 -6.44 17.95 -1.06
N LYS A 61 -7.52 18.24 -1.80
CA LYS A 61 -8.72 18.95 -1.29
C LYS A 61 -9.54 18.13 -0.29
N ARG A 62 -9.55 16.80 -0.41
CA ARG A 62 -10.24 15.87 0.50
C ARG A 62 -9.56 15.76 1.86
N SER A 63 -8.23 15.92 1.91
CA SER A 63 -7.51 16.10 3.17
C SER A 63 -7.75 17.52 3.70
N GLN A 64 -8.90 17.74 4.33
CA GLN A 64 -9.29 18.98 5.02
C GLN A 64 -8.31 19.40 6.14
N HIS A 65 -7.26 18.61 6.40
CA HIS A 65 -6.17 18.89 7.34
C HIS A 65 -4.85 19.01 6.57
N GLU A 66 -4.24 20.20 6.63
CA GLU A 66 -2.92 20.47 6.07
C GLU A 66 -1.85 19.97 7.05
N MET A 67 -1.08 18.95 6.65
CA MET A 67 0.03 18.45 7.46
C MET A 67 1.23 19.38 7.36
N LYS A 68 1.79 19.79 8.51
CA LYS A 68 3.07 20.52 8.53
C LYS A 68 4.19 19.61 8.02
N LYS A 69 4.87 20.04 6.96
CA LYS A 69 6.07 19.37 6.45
C LYS A 69 7.25 19.62 7.38
N THR A 70 7.44 18.74 8.36
CA THR A 70 8.56 18.81 9.32
C THR A 70 9.72 17.89 8.98
N LEU A 71 9.59 17.07 7.93
CA LEU A 71 10.58 16.07 7.58
C LEU A 71 11.73 16.70 6.78
N THR A 72 12.94 16.68 7.34
CA THR A 72 14.14 17.18 6.67
C THR A 72 14.69 16.12 5.71
N TRP A 73 15.49 16.52 4.71
CA TRP A 73 16.16 15.56 3.82
C TRP A 73 17.00 14.51 4.58
N TRP A 74 17.59 14.90 5.72
CA TRP A 74 18.32 13.98 6.58
C TRP A 74 17.41 12.90 7.19
N ASP A 75 16.24 13.29 7.69
CA ASP A 75 15.27 12.36 8.26
C ASP A 75 14.74 11.38 7.19
N LEU A 76 14.58 11.87 5.95
CA LEU A 76 14.14 11.05 4.83
C LEU A 76 15.18 10.00 4.43
N ILE A 77 16.48 10.34 4.45
CA ILE A 77 17.56 9.38 4.20
C ILE A 77 17.55 8.28 5.27
N TRP A 78 17.49 8.67 6.54
CA TRP A 78 17.47 7.70 7.65
C TRP A 78 16.23 6.82 7.61
N PHE A 79 15.07 7.38 7.26
CA PHE A 79 13.84 6.63 7.04
C PHE A 79 14.01 5.60 5.91
N GLY A 80 14.59 6.00 4.77
CA GLY A 80 14.87 5.08 3.66
C GLY A 80 15.82 3.95 4.04
N MET A 81 16.93 4.28 4.72
CA MET A 81 17.89 3.29 5.22
C MET A 81 17.25 2.29 6.19
N GLY A 82 16.42 2.77 7.11
CA GLY A 82 15.67 1.92 8.06
C GLY A 82 14.64 1.03 7.38
N SER A 83 14.04 1.48 6.26
CA SER A 83 13.10 0.69 5.49
C SER A 83 13.76 -0.46 4.72
N VAL A 84 15.02 -0.30 4.29
CA VAL A 84 15.74 -1.30 3.49
C VAL A 84 16.51 -2.30 4.36
N ILE A 85 17.12 -1.82 5.46
CA ILE A 85 17.91 -2.66 6.37
C ILE A 85 16.94 -3.43 7.30
N GLY A 86 16.60 -4.65 6.91
CA GLY A 86 15.67 -5.51 7.64
C GLY A 86 16.12 -6.95 7.83
N SER A 87 15.21 -7.80 8.29
CA SER A 87 15.47 -9.22 8.57
C SER A 87 15.86 -10.04 7.33
N GLY A 88 15.50 -9.57 6.12
CA GLY A 88 15.83 -10.23 4.86
C GLY A 88 17.33 -10.45 4.65
N ILE A 89 18.17 -9.43 4.88
CA ILE A 89 19.61 -9.58 4.65
C ILE A 89 20.28 -10.51 5.66
N PHE A 90 19.75 -10.58 6.89
CA PHE A 90 20.34 -11.42 7.93
C PHE A 90 20.01 -12.91 7.75
N VAL A 91 18.80 -13.24 7.29
CA VAL A 91 18.38 -14.63 7.08
C VAL A 91 18.73 -15.13 5.68
N LEU A 92 18.37 -14.35 4.66
CA LEU A 92 18.41 -14.81 3.28
C LEU A 92 19.85 -15.02 2.79
N THR A 93 20.77 -14.13 3.18
CA THR A 93 22.21 -14.27 2.87
C THR A 93 22.78 -15.59 3.40
N GLY A 94 22.39 -16.00 4.62
CA GLY A 94 22.86 -17.24 5.21
C GLY A 94 22.37 -18.49 4.45
N LEU A 95 21.13 -18.45 3.94
CA LEU A 95 20.56 -19.53 3.14
C LEU A 95 21.23 -19.63 1.76
N GLU A 96 21.44 -18.51 1.08
CA GLU A 96 22.05 -18.49 -0.26
C GLU A 96 23.52 -18.92 -0.25
N VAL A 97 24.28 -18.52 0.78
CA VAL A 97 25.67 -18.95 0.97
C VAL A 97 25.74 -20.46 1.22
N ARG A 98 24.80 -21.01 2.01
CA ARG A 98 24.77 -22.45 2.36
C ARG A 98 24.36 -23.34 1.19
N ASN A 99 23.39 -22.90 0.39
CA ASN A 99 22.71 -23.77 -0.57
C ASN A 99 23.21 -23.61 -2.02
N THR A 100 23.66 -22.42 -2.43
CA THR A 100 23.73 -22.09 -3.86
C THR A 100 25.09 -21.54 -4.31
N VAL A 101 25.66 -20.54 -3.64
CA VAL A 101 26.72 -19.68 -4.25
C VAL A 101 28.07 -19.71 -3.51
N GLY A 102 28.12 -20.16 -2.25
CA GLY A 102 29.36 -20.12 -1.45
C GLY A 102 29.96 -18.70 -1.38
N PRO A 103 31.30 -18.51 -1.44
CA PRO A 103 31.92 -17.19 -1.33
C PRO A 103 31.62 -16.25 -2.51
N ALA A 104 31.08 -16.75 -3.62
CA ALA A 104 30.74 -15.94 -4.80
C ALA A 104 29.45 -15.11 -4.61
N VAL A 105 28.77 -15.21 -3.46
CA VAL A 105 27.55 -14.44 -3.14
C VAL A 105 27.76 -12.92 -3.29
N VAL A 106 28.99 -12.45 -3.05
CA VAL A 106 29.35 -11.03 -3.15
C VAL A 106 29.21 -10.53 -4.59
N LEU A 107 29.59 -11.35 -5.59
CA LEU A 107 29.41 -10.98 -7.01
C LEU A 107 27.93 -10.86 -7.37
N SER A 108 27.08 -11.78 -6.87
CA SER A 108 25.63 -11.70 -7.07
C SER A 108 25.03 -10.43 -6.45
N TYR A 109 25.48 -10.03 -5.26
CA TYR A 109 25.02 -8.79 -4.63
C TYR A 109 25.45 -7.54 -5.41
N VAL A 110 26.65 -7.53 -5.99
CA VAL A 110 27.11 -6.40 -6.82
C VAL A 110 26.24 -6.25 -8.07
N VAL A 111 25.94 -7.36 -8.76
CA VAL A 111 25.08 -7.33 -9.96
C VAL A 111 23.64 -6.91 -9.61
N SER A 112 23.06 -7.47 -8.54
CA SER A 112 21.73 -7.08 -8.06
C SER A 112 21.69 -5.61 -7.62
N GLY A 113 22.74 -5.12 -6.97
CA GLY A 113 22.87 -3.72 -6.56
C GLY A 113 22.89 -2.77 -7.75
N LEU A 114 23.64 -3.11 -8.81
CA LEU A 114 23.66 -2.32 -10.05
C LEU A 114 22.29 -2.29 -10.72
N SER A 115 21.58 -3.42 -10.77
CA SER A 115 20.20 -3.47 -11.28
C SER A 115 19.25 -2.60 -10.44
N ALA A 116 19.36 -2.64 -9.11
CA ALA A 116 18.54 -1.83 -8.22
C ALA A 116 18.82 -0.33 -8.40
N MET A 117 20.08 0.08 -8.60
CA MET A 117 20.44 1.47 -8.86
C MET A 117 19.77 2.01 -10.13
N LEU A 118 19.72 1.22 -11.20
CA LEU A 118 19.03 1.60 -12.43
C LEU A 118 17.53 1.80 -12.19
N SER A 119 16.88 0.89 -11.46
CA SER A 119 15.46 1.03 -11.09
C SER A 119 15.20 2.28 -10.24
N VAL A 120 16.08 2.58 -9.28
CA VAL A 120 15.96 3.77 -8.42
C VAL A 120 16.06 5.07 -9.22
N PHE A 121 16.92 5.12 -10.25
CA PHE A 121 16.97 6.29 -11.13
C PHE A 121 15.64 6.53 -11.86
N CYS A 122 15.02 5.48 -12.39
CA CYS A 122 13.70 5.59 -13.02
C CYS A 122 12.62 6.06 -12.01
N TYR A 123 12.62 5.50 -10.79
CA TYR A 123 11.68 5.94 -9.75
C TYR A 123 11.91 7.38 -9.29
N THR A 124 13.16 7.85 -9.33
CA THR A 124 13.50 9.23 -8.95
C THR A 124 12.92 10.23 -9.96
N GLU A 125 12.93 9.90 -11.25
CA GLU A 125 12.32 10.72 -12.30
C GLU A 125 10.81 10.88 -12.07
N PHE A 126 10.10 9.78 -11.82
CA PHE A 126 8.67 9.82 -11.50
C PHE A 126 8.36 10.55 -10.19
N ALA A 127 9.23 10.45 -9.18
CA ALA A 127 9.05 11.14 -7.91
C ALA A 127 9.19 12.67 -8.04
N VAL A 128 10.00 13.16 -8.98
CA VAL A 128 10.16 14.59 -9.27
C VAL A 128 8.99 15.11 -10.11
N GLU A 129 8.50 14.32 -11.05
CA GLU A 129 7.39 14.71 -11.94
C GLU A 129 6.05 14.79 -11.20
N ILE A 130 5.77 13.85 -10.29
CA ILE A 130 4.48 13.74 -9.60
C ILE A 130 4.69 13.74 -8.08
N PRO A 131 4.79 14.92 -7.43
CA PRO A 131 5.07 15.04 -5.99
C PRO A 131 3.80 14.81 -5.13
N VAL A 132 3.17 13.65 -5.30
CA VAL A 132 1.97 13.23 -4.57
C VAL A 132 2.28 12.19 -3.50
N ALA A 133 1.58 12.30 -2.38
CA ALA A 133 1.60 11.28 -1.33
C ALA A 133 0.71 10.09 -1.75
N GLY A 134 1.23 9.23 -2.64
CA GLY A 134 0.51 8.06 -3.17
C GLY A 134 1.39 6.87 -3.55
N GLY A 135 2.72 7.07 -3.65
CA GLY A 135 3.68 6.02 -4.01
C GLY A 135 3.44 5.45 -5.40
N SER A 136 3.89 4.21 -5.64
CA SER A 136 3.86 3.54 -6.94
C SER A 136 2.46 3.39 -7.55
N PHE A 137 1.42 3.34 -6.72
CA PHE A 137 0.03 3.25 -7.17
C PHE A 137 -0.43 4.51 -7.93
N ALA A 138 -0.12 5.69 -7.40
CA ALA A 138 -0.50 6.96 -8.02
C ALA A 138 0.20 7.14 -9.37
N TYR A 139 1.48 6.75 -9.47
CA TYR A 139 2.23 6.79 -10.74
C TYR A 139 1.58 5.92 -11.82
N LEU A 140 1.24 4.67 -11.48
CA LEU A 140 0.59 3.74 -12.42
C LEU A 140 -0.81 4.18 -12.81
N ARG A 141 -1.54 4.84 -11.91
CA ARG A 141 -2.87 5.39 -12.17
C ARG A 141 -2.83 6.52 -13.20
N VAL A 142 -1.83 7.39 -13.09
CA VAL A 142 -1.56 8.51 -14.01
C VAL A 142 -1.14 8.00 -15.39
N GLU A 143 -0.17 7.08 -15.46
CA GLU A 143 0.43 6.68 -16.75
C GLU A 143 -0.37 5.61 -17.51
N LEU A 144 -0.93 4.61 -16.81
CA LEU A 144 -1.45 3.37 -17.41
C LEU A 144 -2.97 3.18 -17.23
N GLY A 145 -3.60 4.02 -16.40
CA GLY A 145 -5.05 4.02 -16.17
C GLY A 145 -5.54 3.11 -15.05
N GLU A 146 -6.85 3.16 -14.79
CA GLU A 146 -7.48 2.60 -13.58
C GLU A 146 -7.34 1.07 -13.47
N PHE A 147 -7.46 0.35 -14.58
CA PHE A 147 -7.43 -1.11 -14.58
C PHE A 147 -6.05 -1.64 -14.19
N VAL A 148 -4.99 -1.07 -14.76
CA VAL A 148 -3.61 -1.47 -14.46
C VAL A 148 -3.26 -1.07 -13.03
N ALA A 149 -3.65 0.13 -12.60
CA ALA A 149 -3.47 0.59 -11.23
C ALA A 149 -4.18 -0.30 -10.21
N PHE A 150 -5.38 -0.82 -10.53
CA PHE A 150 -6.11 -1.75 -9.66
C PHE A 150 -5.38 -3.09 -9.50
N ILE A 151 -4.92 -3.69 -10.61
CA ILE A 151 -4.16 -4.94 -10.57
C ILE A 151 -2.84 -4.74 -9.80
N ALA A 152 -2.13 -3.65 -10.08
CA ALA A 152 -0.88 -3.31 -9.38
C ALA A 152 -1.10 -3.09 -7.89
N SER A 153 -2.18 -2.42 -7.48
CA SER A 153 -2.52 -2.25 -6.07
C SER A 153 -2.78 -3.58 -5.37
N GLY A 154 -3.51 -4.47 -6.05
CA GLY A 154 -3.74 -5.83 -5.55
C GLY A 154 -2.43 -6.59 -5.35
N ASN A 155 -1.50 -6.46 -6.28
CA ASN A 155 -0.16 -7.06 -6.17
C ASN A 155 0.65 -6.44 -5.02
N ILE A 156 0.67 -5.12 -4.88
CA ILE A 156 1.37 -4.41 -3.80
C ILE A 156 0.85 -4.86 -2.42
N ILE A 157 -0.47 -4.93 -2.24
CA ILE A 157 -1.05 -5.39 -0.96
C ILE A 157 -0.61 -6.82 -0.66
N LEU A 158 -0.65 -7.71 -1.65
CA LEU A 158 -0.23 -9.10 -1.50
C LEU A 158 1.27 -9.21 -1.17
N GLU A 159 2.10 -8.40 -1.82
CA GLU A 159 3.53 -8.30 -1.53
C GLU A 159 3.79 -7.83 -0.10
N TYR A 160 3.08 -6.79 0.38
CA TYR A 160 3.19 -6.32 1.76
C TYR A 160 2.76 -7.38 2.78
N VAL A 161 1.71 -8.16 2.50
CA VAL A 161 1.25 -9.24 3.38
C VAL A 161 2.29 -10.36 3.46
N ILE A 162 2.81 -10.80 2.30
CA ILE A 162 3.83 -11.85 2.24
C ILE A 162 5.14 -11.38 2.86
N GLY A 163 5.57 -10.14 2.57
CA GLY A 163 6.74 -9.51 3.15
C GLY A 163 6.62 -9.39 4.67
N GLY A 164 5.49 -8.91 5.18
CA GLY A 164 5.22 -8.85 6.62
C GLY A 164 5.26 -10.23 7.30
N ALA A 165 4.69 -11.25 6.66
CA ALA A 165 4.75 -12.63 7.15
C ALA A 165 6.20 -13.16 7.17
N ALA A 166 6.98 -12.91 6.12
CA ALA A 166 8.39 -13.31 6.02
C ALA A 166 9.27 -12.62 7.08
N VAL A 167 9.04 -11.33 7.32
CA VAL A 167 9.73 -10.56 8.37
C VAL A 167 9.39 -11.09 9.75
N SER A 168 8.10 -11.35 10.02
CA SER A 168 7.63 -11.93 11.30
C SER A 168 8.23 -13.31 11.56
N ARG A 169 8.28 -14.18 10.54
CA ARG A 169 8.92 -15.50 10.64
C ARG A 169 10.40 -15.38 10.97
N SER A 170 11.11 -14.48 10.27
CA SER A 170 12.53 -14.24 10.48
C SER A 170 12.83 -13.73 11.89
N TRP A 171 12.04 -12.75 12.36
CA TRP A 171 12.15 -12.20 13.70
C TRP A 171 11.92 -13.27 14.79
N THR A 172 10.88 -14.10 14.63
CA THR A 172 10.55 -15.17 15.59
C THR A 172 11.70 -16.17 15.73
N SER A 173 12.37 -16.53 14.63
CA SER A 173 13.53 -17.43 14.64
C SER A 173 14.73 -16.84 15.40
N TYR A 174 15.03 -15.55 15.17
CA TYR A 174 16.07 -14.85 15.93
C TYR A 174 15.73 -14.72 17.41
N PHE A 175 14.49 -14.36 17.73
CA PHE A 175 14.03 -14.23 19.11
C PHE A 175 14.09 -15.55 19.88
N ALA A 176 13.72 -16.67 19.26
CA ALA A 176 13.83 -17.99 19.88
C ALA A 176 15.29 -18.33 20.24
N THR A 177 16.21 -18.02 19.31
CA THR A 177 17.66 -18.24 19.49
C THR A 177 18.21 -17.36 20.62
N LEU A 178 17.77 -16.10 20.73
CA LEU A 178 18.13 -15.20 21.82
C LEU A 178 17.64 -15.72 23.19
N CYS A 179 16.46 -16.33 23.25
CA CYS A 179 15.93 -16.98 24.45
C CYS A 179 16.57 -18.35 24.76
N ASN A 180 17.68 -18.71 24.08
CA ASN A 180 18.35 -20.00 24.18
C ASN A 180 17.42 -21.21 23.95
N GLN A 181 16.40 -20.98 23.12
CA GLN A 181 15.36 -21.94 22.77
C GLN A 181 15.59 -22.41 21.34
N ARG A 182 15.20 -23.65 21.00
CA ARG A 182 15.33 -24.16 19.63
C ARG A 182 14.50 -23.30 18.65
N SER A 183 15.08 -22.95 17.50
CA SER A 183 14.53 -22.01 16.50
C SER A 183 13.17 -22.42 15.93
N ASP A 184 12.83 -23.71 16.06
CA ASP A 184 11.62 -24.40 15.65
C ASP A 184 10.48 -24.34 16.69
N LYS A 185 10.73 -23.92 17.95
CA LYS A 185 9.74 -24.02 19.03
C LYS A 185 8.50 -23.13 18.84
N PHE A 186 8.66 -22.01 18.15
CA PHE A 186 7.57 -21.05 17.89
C PHE A 186 7.06 -21.12 16.44
N VAL A 187 7.65 -21.99 15.61
CA VAL A 187 7.21 -22.21 14.24
C VAL A 187 6.35 -23.47 14.23
N ILE A 188 5.05 -23.31 13.99
CA ILE A 188 4.17 -24.46 13.79
C ILE A 188 4.51 -25.07 12.43
N VAL A 189 5.26 -26.16 12.44
CA VAL A 189 5.52 -26.99 11.26
C VAL A 189 4.31 -27.89 11.08
N ALA A 190 3.41 -27.54 10.16
CA ALA A 190 2.30 -28.41 9.79
C ALA A 190 2.87 -29.66 9.10
N HIS A 191 2.94 -30.77 9.82
CA HIS A 191 3.52 -32.04 9.39
C HIS A 191 2.74 -32.77 8.27
N SER A 192 1.80 -32.08 7.61
CA SER A 192 0.90 -32.64 6.58
C SER A 192 1.33 -32.33 5.14
N LEU A 193 2.44 -31.61 4.94
CA LEU A 193 3.04 -31.38 3.63
C LEU A 193 4.33 -32.18 3.52
N ALA A 194 4.51 -32.89 2.41
CA ALA A 194 5.65 -33.79 2.23
C ALA A 194 6.98 -33.03 2.24
N HIS A 195 8.05 -33.73 2.63
CA HIS A 195 9.31 -33.20 3.10
C HIS A 195 10.23 -32.61 2.00
N ASP A 196 9.75 -32.46 0.76
CA ASP A 196 10.54 -32.13 -0.44
C ASP A 196 9.98 -30.97 -1.28
N TYR A 197 9.20 -30.05 -0.69
CA TYR A 197 8.77 -28.81 -1.37
C TYR A 197 8.95 -27.59 -0.48
#